data_AF-A0A355BCK0-F1
#
_entry.id   AF-A0A355BCK0-F1
#
_cell.length_a   1.000
_cell.length_b   1.000
_cell.length_c   1.000
_cell.angle_alpha   90.00
_cell.angle_beta   90.00
_cell.angle_gamma   90.00
#
_symmetry.space_group_name_H-M   'P 1'
#
loop_
_entity.id
_entity.type
_entity.pdbx_description
1 polymer ?
#
loop_
_entity_poly.entity_id
_entity_poly.type
_entity_poly.pdbx_seq_one_letter_code
_entity_poly.pdbx_strand_id
1 'polypeptide(L)'
;MKIKDTFPILEEMAPLGYAESYDNVGLLVGDANLNLTGILVCHDALEIVIDEAVANNCNLVLCFHPILFEGLRRITGKNYVEKALIKAIKNDVAIYAVHTALDNHADGVSKILCDALGIKKSKVLVPKQHYIQKLVTFT
;
A
#
# COMPACT_ATOMS: atom_id res chain seq x y z
N MET A 1 -10.85 10.51 -14.11
CA MET A 1 -10.45 10.12 -12.74
C MET A 1 -8.93 10.22 -12.67
N LYS A 2 -8.41 10.88 -11.65
CA LYS A 2 -6.97 10.94 -11.36
C LYS A 2 -6.59 9.82 -10.40
N ILE A 3 -5.29 9.49 -10.34
CA ILE A 3 -4.77 8.48 -9.39
C ILE A 3 -5.20 8.80 -7.95
N LYS A 4 -5.05 10.05 -7.50
CA LYS A 4 -5.44 10.44 -6.14
C LYS A 4 -6.91 10.23 -5.80
N ASP A 5 -7.79 10.17 -6.81
CA ASP A 5 -9.22 9.98 -6.60
C ASP A 5 -9.51 8.53 -6.11
N THR A 6 -8.55 7.61 -6.24
CA THR A 6 -8.67 6.22 -5.74
C THR A 6 -8.28 6.10 -4.27
N PHE A 7 -7.50 7.04 -3.72
CA PHE A 7 -6.94 6.92 -2.37
C PHE A 7 -8.02 6.77 -1.30
N PRO A 8 -9.13 7.52 -1.30
CA PRO A 8 -10.19 7.32 -0.31
C PRO A 8 -10.74 5.88 -0.32
N ILE A 9 -10.87 5.27 -1.50
CA ILE A 9 -11.37 3.89 -1.66
C ILE A 9 -10.33 2.89 -1.13
N LEU A 10 -9.05 3.11 -1.43
CA LEU A 10 -7.96 2.28 -0.90
C LEU A 10 -7.86 2.40 0.62
N GLU A 11 -8.07 3.59 1.16
CA GLU A 11 -8.04 3.88 2.60
C GLU A 11 -9.29 3.39 3.33
N GLU A 12 -10.41 3.17 2.64
CA GLU A 12 -11.54 2.41 3.20
C GLU A 12 -11.17 0.94 3.43
N MET A 13 -10.39 0.35 2.52
CA MET A 13 -9.93 -1.05 2.63
C MET A 13 -8.74 -1.22 3.58
N ALA A 14 -7.84 -0.25 3.62
CA ALA A 14 -6.64 -0.23 4.44
C ALA A 14 -6.38 1.19 4.98
N PRO A 15 -7.08 1.62 6.04
CA PRO A 15 -6.91 2.95 6.61
C PRO A 15 -5.47 3.17 7.05
N LEU A 16 -4.80 4.21 6.53
CA LEU A 16 -3.36 4.41 6.81
C LEU A 16 -3.06 4.57 8.31
N GLY A 17 -4.01 5.10 9.09
CA GLY A 17 -3.89 5.19 10.55
C GLY A 17 -3.82 3.84 11.27
N TYR A 18 -4.09 2.72 10.59
CA TYR A 18 -3.97 1.37 11.14
C TYR A 18 -2.57 0.80 10.99
N ALA A 19 -1.72 1.40 10.15
CA ALA A 19 -0.34 0.96 9.98
C ALA A 19 0.45 1.00 11.29
N GLU A 20 1.48 0.16 11.38
CA GLU A 20 2.47 0.24 12.45
C GLU A 20 3.38 1.47 12.29
N SER A 21 3.93 1.96 13.41
CA SER A 21 4.73 3.19 13.41
C SER A 21 6.05 3.09 12.65
N TYR A 22 6.52 1.88 12.38
CA TYR A 22 7.74 1.62 11.60
C TYR A 22 7.47 1.44 10.10
N ASP A 23 6.21 1.40 9.70
CA ASP A 23 5.81 1.04 8.35
C ASP A 23 5.84 2.24 7.39
N ASN A 24 5.84 1.97 6.08
CA ASN A 24 5.79 2.97 5.03
C ASN A 24 4.68 2.64 4.03
N VAL A 25 3.46 3.12 4.31
CA VAL A 25 2.24 2.88 3.51
C VAL A 25 1.78 4.14 2.78
N GLY A 26 0.83 3.99 1.86
CA GLY A 26 0.32 5.07 1.02
C GLY A 26 1.04 5.16 -0.32
N LEU A 27 0.98 6.34 -0.96
CA LEU A 27 1.69 6.60 -2.21
C LEU A 27 3.19 6.75 -1.97
N LEU A 28 3.99 5.84 -2.52
CA LEU A 28 5.45 5.81 -2.35
C LEU A 28 6.21 6.44 -3.51
N VAL A 29 5.70 6.27 -4.74
CA VAL A 29 6.30 6.80 -5.99
C VAL A 29 5.21 7.22 -6.95
N GLY A 30 5.49 8.25 -7.76
CA GLY A 30 4.65 8.69 -8.87
C GLY A 30 3.92 10.01 -8.63
N ASP A 31 3.21 10.50 -9.64
CA ASP A 31 2.39 11.71 -9.55
C ASP A 31 0.90 11.35 -9.43
N ALA A 32 0.31 11.63 -8.27
CA ALA A 32 -1.09 11.36 -7.98
C ALA A 32 -2.08 12.19 -8.84
N ASN A 33 -1.60 13.24 -9.54
CA ASN A 33 -2.43 14.09 -10.37
C ASN A 33 -2.61 13.59 -11.80
N LEU A 34 -1.87 12.56 -12.21
CA LEU A 34 -2.02 11.93 -13.52
C LEU A 34 -3.39 11.27 -13.65
N ASN A 35 -3.91 11.25 -14.87
CA ASN A 35 -5.14 10.51 -15.19
C ASN A 35 -4.88 9.02 -14.98
N LEU A 36 -5.78 8.35 -14.25
CA LEU A 36 -5.68 6.92 -14.03
C LEU A 36 -6.00 6.16 -15.34
N THR A 37 -5.12 5.27 -15.75
CA THR A 37 -5.30 4.40 -16.94
C THR A 37 -5.63 2.96 -16.55
N GLY A 38 -5.13 2.50 -15.40
CA GLY A 38 -5.39 1.17 -14.87
C GLY A 38 -4.67 0.93 -13.55
N ILE A 39 -5.18 -0.02 -12.76
CA ILE A 39 -4.57 -0.44 -11.49
C ILE A 39 -4.12 -1.89 -11.62
N LEU A 40 -2.85 -2.16 -11.34
CA LEU A 40 -2.32 -3.51 -11.19
C LEU A 40 -2.15 -3.81 -9.70
N VAL A 41 -2.70 -4.93 -9.24
CA VAL A 41 -2.61 -5.36 -7.83
C VAL A 41 -1.56 -6.46 -7.71
N CYS A 42 -0.61 -6.31 -6.78
CA CYS A 42 0.44 -7.31 -6.55
C CYS A 42 0.81 -7.44 -5.08
N HIS A 43 1.63 -8.44 -4.75
CA HIS A 43 2.24 -8.54 -3.43
C HIS A 43 3.50 -7.67 -3.32
N ASP A 44 4.44 -7.83 -4.27
CA ASP A 44 5.70 -7.09 -4.34
C ASP A 44 5.81 -6.30 -5.66
N ALA A 45 6.13 -5.01 -5.58
CA ALA A 45 6.30 -4.14 -6.76
C ALA A 45 7.71 -4.27 -7.38
N LEU A 46 8.06 -5.48 -7.82
CA LEU A 46 9.35 -5.77 -8.49
C LEU A 46 9.43 -5.16 -9.90
N GLU A 47 10.63 -5.10 -10.46
CA GLU A 47 10.87 -4.56 -11.80
C GLU A 47 9.96 -5.21 -12.88
N ILE A 48 9.78 -6.53 -12.82
CA ILE A 48 8.92 -7.28 -13.74
C ILE A 48 7.43 -6.92 -13.59
N VAL A 49 6.99 -6.52 -12.39
CA VAL A 49 5.62 -6.08 -12.15
C VAL A 49 5.39 -4.69 -12.74
N ILE A 50 6.41 -3.83 -12.73
CA ILE A 50 6.35 -2.56 -13.45
C ILE A 50 6.29 -2.80 -14.96
N ASP A 51 7.06 -3.76 -15.49
CA ASP A 51 6.96 -4.14 -16.91
C ASP A 51 5.55 -4.64 -17.25
N GLU A 52 4.94 -5.46 -16.39
CA GLU A 52 3.56 -5.93 -16.55
C GLU A 52 2.54 -4.77 -16.52
N ALA A 53 2.69 -3.83 -15.58
CA ALA A 53 1.82 -2.66 -15.50
C ALA A 53 1.87 -1.83 -16.79
N VAL A 54 3.08 -1.57 -17.31
CA VAL A 54 3.28 -0.85 -18.58
C VAL A 54 2.66 -1.62 -19.74
N ALA A 55 2.89 -2.92 -19.83
CA ALA A 55 2.34 -3.77 -20.90
C ALA A 55 0.81 -3.79 -20.92
N ASN A 56 0.17 -3.66 -19.74
CA ASN A 56 -1.28 -3.63 -19.58
C ASN A 56 -1.87 -2.20 -19.50
N ASN A 57 -1.07 -1.17 -19.76
CA ASN A 57 -1.49 0.24 -19.66
C ASN A 57 -2.04 0.63 -18.27
N CYS A 58 -1.51 0.02 -17.21
CA CYS A 58 -1.76 0.40 -15.82
C CYS A 58 -0.70 1.39 -15.34
N ASN A 59 -1.14 2.51 -14.76
CA ASN A 59 -0.24 3.54 -14.22
C ASN A 59 -0.35 3.70 -12.69
N LEU A 60 -1.01 2.76 -12.02
CA LEU A 60 -0.97 2.59 -10.58
C LEU A 60 -0.72 1.12 -10.25
N VAL A 61 0.36 0.84 -9.51
CA VAL A 61 0.60 -0.46 -8.88
C VAL A 61 0.20 -0.35 -7.41
N LEU A 62 -0.80 -1.14 -7.02
CA LEU A 62 -1.21 -1.33 -5.64
C LEU A 62 -0.52 -2.59 -5.09
N CYS A 63 0.44 -2.42 -4.20
CA CYS A 63 1.21 -3.53 -3.62
C CYS A 63 0.93 -3.73 -2.15
N PHE A 64 1.12 -4.96 -1.67
CA PHE A 64 1.08 -5.24 -0.24
C PHE A 64 2.37 -4.80 0.43
N HIS A 65 3.53 -5.30 0.01
CA HIS A 65 4.81 -4.92 0.59
C HIS A 65 5.31 -3.59 0.01
N PRO A 66 5.76 -2.65 0.84
CA PRO A 66 6.29 -1.38 0.39
C PRO A 66 7.68 -1.58 -0.22
N ILE A 67 7.82 -1.30 -1.52
CA ILE A 67 9.11 -1.37 -2.21
C ILE A 67 10.14 -0.38 -1.64
N LEU A 68 9.67 0.73 -1.07
CA LEU A 68 10.44 1.70 -0.30
C LEU A 68 10.14 1.49 1.19
N PHE A 69 10.82 0.57 1.87
CA PHE A 69 10.63 0.39 3.32
C PHE A 69 11.50 1.35 4.15
N GLU A 70 12.74 1.57 3.72
CA GLU A 70 13.65 2.54 4.32
C GLU A 70 14.03 3.64 3.31
N GLY A 71 14.48 4.79 3.82
CA GLY A 71 14.92 5.91 2.99
C GLY A 71 16.15 5.56 2.13
N LEU A 72 16.06 5.84 0.83
CA LEU A 72 17.18 5.65 -0.11
C LEU A 72 18.15 6.83 -0.07
N ARG A 73 19.45 6.52 -0.01
CA ARG A 73 20.51 7.53 -0.10
C ARG A 73 21.03 7.75 -1.53
N ARG A 74 20.79 6.79 -2.43
CA ARG A 74 21.24 6.80 -3.83
C ARG A 74 20.24 6.05 -4.70
N ILE A 75 20.10 6.48 -5.95
CA ILE A 75 19.27 5.81 -6.97
C ILE A 75 20.12 5.69 -8.24
N THR A 76 20.75 4.54 -8.41
CA THR A 76 21.70 4.21 -9.48
C THR A 76 21.35 2.91 -10.21
N GLY A 77 20.30 2.21 -9.79
CA GLY A 77 19.91 0.91 -10.34
C GLY A 77 20.78 -0.23 -9.79
N LYS A 78 21.44 -0.03 -8.65
CA LYS A 78 22.40 -0.99 -8.09
C LYS A 78 21.71 -2.25 -7.56
N ASN A 79 20.51 -2.11 -7.00
CA ASN A 79 19.72 -3.19 -6.44
C ASN A 79 18.31 -3.22 -7.05
N TYR A 80 17.54 -4.24 -6.71
CA TYR A 80 16.20 -4.46 -7.27
C TYR A 80 15.22 -3.32 -6.92
N VAL A 81 15.30 -2.74 -5.72
CA VAL A 81 14.49 -1.60 -5.29
C VAL A 81 14.75 -0.42 -6.22
N GLU A 82 16.01 0.02 -6.33
CA GLU A 82 16.39 1.14 -7.20
C GLU A 82 15.98 0.90 -8.66
N LYS A 83 16.11 -0.33 -9.18
CA LYS A 83 15.71 -0.66 -10.55
C LYS A 83 14.20 -0.54 -10.76
N ALA A 84 13.40 -1.07 -9.84
CA ALA A 84 11.94 -0.95 -9.89
C ALA A 84 11.52 0.52 -9.84
N LEU A 85 12.12 1.33 -8.97
CA LEU A 85 11.81 2.77 -8.86
C LEU A 85 12.20 3.54 -10.10
N ILE A 86 13.42 3.35 -10.63
CA ILE A 86 13.86 3.99 -11.87
C ILE A 86 12.90 3.67 -13.00
N LYS A 87 12.47 2.41 -13.10
CA LYS A 87 11.54 1.97 -14.14
C LYS A 87 10.15 2.58 -13.96
N ALA A 88 9.61 2.56 -12.74
CA ALA A 88 8.31 3.14 -12.42
C ALA A 88 8.28 4.65 -12.73
N ILE A 89 9.30 5.38 -12.31
CA ILE A 89 9.46 6.82 -12.57
C ILE A 89 9.53 7.11 -14.07
N LYS A 90 10.32 6.34 -14.83
CA LYS A 90 10.48 6.56 -16.28
C LYS A 90 9.24 6.26 -17.12
N ASN A 91 8.32 5.47 -16.59
CA ASN A 91 7.10 5.07 -17.29
C ASN A 91 5.84 5.66 -16.66
N ASP A 92 5.97 6.66 -15.78
CA ASP A 92 4.86 7.33 -15.10
C ASP A 92 3.92 6.35 -14.35
N VAL A 93 4.49 5.28 -13.79
CA VAL A 93 3.75 4.30 -12.97
C VAL A 93 3.88 4.67 -11.50
N ALA A 94 2.76 4.96 -10.86
CA ALA A 94 2.70 5.18 -9.42
C ALA A 94 2.73 3.85 -8.64
N ILE A 95 3.30 3.86 -7.43
CA ILE A 95 3.32 2.70 -6.53
C ILE A 95 2.69 3.11 -5.20
N TYR A 96 1.65 2.39 -4.79
CA TYR A 96 0.94 2.58 -3.53
C TYR A 96 1.00 1.30 -2.69
N ALA A 97 1.35 1.41 -1.41
CA ALA A 97 1.48 0.27 -0.50
C ALA A 97 0.44 0.27 0.63
N VAL A 98 -0.12 -0.89 0.97
CA VAL A 98 -1.11 -1.04 2.05
C VAL A 98 -0.61 -1.79 3.30
N HIS A 99 0.34 -2.72 3.14
CA HIS A 99 1.09 -3.44 4.17
C HIS A 99 0.36 -3.64 5.53
N THR A 100 0.93 -3.14 6.63
CA THR A 100 0.39 -3.40 7.98
C THR A 100 -0.95 -2.69 8.23
N ALA A 101 -1.31 -1.67 7.44
CA ALA A 101 -2.66 -1.08 7.53
C ALA A 101 -3.73 -2.10 7.13
N LEU A 102 -3.45 -2.93 6.10
CA LEU A 102 -4.33 -4.02 5.72
C LEU A 102 -4.23 -5.21 6.68
N ASP A 103 -3.06 -5.52 7.25
CA ASP A 103 -2.95 -6.58 8.27
C ASP A 103 -3.79 -6.29 9.51
N ASN A 104 -3.82 -5.01 9.93
CA ASN A 104 -4.54 -4.54 11.10
C ASN A 104 -6.02 -4.24 10.84
N HIS A 105 -6.48 -4.33 9.58
CA HIS A 105 -7.89 -4.16 9.25
C HIS A 105 -8.72 -5.37 9.71
N ALA A 106 -9.92 -5.12 10.25
CA ALA A 106 -10.79 -6.17 10.78
C ALA A 106 -11.19 -7.22 9.72
N ASP A 107 -11.29 -6.78 8.46
CA ASP A 107 -11.58 -7.60 7.28
C ASP A 107 -10.35 -7.79 6.37
N GLY A 108 -9.15 -7.55 6.90
CA GLY A 108 -7.89 -7.60 6.17
C GLY A 108 -7.25 -8.99 6.08
N VAL A 109 -5.92 -9.03 5.89
CA VAL A 109 -5.17 -10.27 5.59
C VAL A 109 -5.45 -11.38 6.59
N SER A 110 -5.37 -11.10 7.89
CA SER A 110 -5.60 -12.10 8.94
C SER A 110 -7.03 -12.66 8.91
N LYS A 111 -8.02 -11.83 8.57
CA LYS A 111 -9.41 -12.27 8.45
C LYS A 111 -9.63 -13.15 7.21
N ILE A 112 -9.05 -12.75 6.08
CA ILE A 112 -9.06 -13.52 4.83
C ILE A 112 -8.44 -14.91 5.06
N LEU A 113 -7.31 -14.98 5.78
CA LEU A 113 -6.68 -16.25 6.16
C LEU A 113 -7.58 -17.09 7.09
N CYS A 114 -8.21 -16.48 8.09
CA CYS A 114 -9.16 -17.17 8.95
C CYS A 114 -10.30 -17.80 8.14
N ASP A 115 -10.86 -17.04 7.19
CA ASP A 115 -11.96 -17.50 6.34
C ASP A 115 -11.53 -18.65 5.43
N ALA A 116 -10.36 -18.53 4.79
CA ALA A 116 -9.78 -19.57 3.93
C ALA A 116 -9.51 -20.88 4.70
N LEU A 117 -9.09 -20.78 5.97
CA LEU A 117 -8.87 -21.92 6.86
C LEU A 117 -10.15 -22.44 7.53
N GLY A 118 -11.30 -21.80 7.29
CA GLY A 118 -12.57 -22.17 7.90
C GLY A 118 -12.69 -21.83 9.40
N ILE A 119 -11.79 -21.01 9.94
CA ILE A 119 -11.81 -20.56 11.33
C ILE A 119 -13.02 -19.65 11.54
N LYS A 120 -13.94 -20.07 12.43
CA LYS A 120 -15.14 -19.29 12.77
C LYS A 120 -14.92 -18.51 14.07
N LYS A 121 -15.61 -17.37 14.19
CA LYS A 121 -15.56 -16.49 15.38
C LYS A 121 -14.13 -16.07 15.76
N SER A 122 -13.30 -15.77 14.77
CA SER A 122 -11.96 -15.21 15.00
C SER A 122 -12.06 -13.88 15.77
N LYS A 123 -10.99 -13.57 16.49
CA LYS A 123 -10.82 -12.32 17.24
C LYS A 123 -9.43 -11.77 16.97
N VAL A 124 -9.25 -10.47 17.18
CA VAL A 124 -7.93 -9.83 17.12
C VAL A 124 -6.99 -10.54 18.09
N LEU A 125 -5.85 -11.01 17.58
CA LEU A 125 -4.85 -11.75 18.36
C LEU A 125 -4.02 -10.82 19.25
N VAL A 126 -3.62 -9.67 18.71
CA VAL A 126 -2.80 -8.66 19.41
C VAL A 126 -3.50 -7.29 19.34
N PRO A 127 -4.32 -6.93 20.35
CA PRO A 127 -5.02 -5.64 20.35
C PRO A 127 -4.08 -4.46 20.56
N LYS A 128 -4.20 -3.41 19.73
CA LYS A 128 -3.52 -2.12 19.95
C LYS A 128 -4.01 -1.46 21.24
N GLN A 129 -3.07 -1.13 22.12
CA GLN A 129 -3.36 -0.41 23.37
C GLN A 129 -3.37 1.10 23.12
N HIS A 130 -4.19 1.84 23.88
CA HIS A 130 -4.25 3.31 23.85
C HIS A 130 -4.60 3.94 22.48
N TYR A 131 -5.21 3.18 21.58
CA TYR A 131 -5.55 3.66 20.23
C TYR A 131 -6.77 4.60 20.22
N ILE A 132 -7.74 4.37 21.11
CA ILE A 132 -8.94 5.20 21.24
C ILE A 132 -8.70 6.25 22.33
N GLN A 133 -8.95 7.52 22.00
CA GLN A 133 -8.83 8.65 22.92
C GLN A 133 -10.18 9.34 23.12
N LYS A 134 -10.37 9.96 24.30
CA LYS A 134 -11.56 10.75 24.62
C LYS A 134 -11.20 12.24 24.55
N LEU A 135 -11.75 12.95 23.58
CA LEU A 135 -11.66 14.41 23.51
C LEU A 135 -12.64 15.03 24.52
N VAL A 136 -12.15 15.92 25.38
CA VAL A 136 -12.95 16.67 26.36
C VAL A 136 -12.66 18.16 26.19
N THR A 137 -13.69 18.95 25.94
CA THR A 137 -13.60 20.41 25.73
C THR A 137 -14.52 21.15 26.70
N PHE A 138 -14.14 22.37 27.08
CA PHE A 138 -14.94 23.28 27.90
C PHE A 138 -15.15 24.57 27.12
N THR A 139 -16.30 25.21 27.31
CA THR A 139 -16.66 26.51 26.72
C THR A 139 -16.42 27.64 27.70
#